data_AF-A0A0J1G0H3-F1
#
_entry.id   AF-A0A0J1G0H3-F1
#
_cell.length_a   1.000
_cell.length_b   1.000
_cell.length_c   1.000
_cell.angle_alpha   90.00
_cell.angle_beta   90.00
_cell.angle_gamma   90.00
#
_symmetry.space_group_name_H-M   'P 1'
#
loop_
_entity.id
_entity.type
_entity.pdbx_description
1 polymer ?
#
loop_
_entity_poly.entity_id
_entity_poly.type
_entity_poly.pdbx_seq_one_letter_code
_entity_poly.pdbx_strand_id
1 'polypeptide(L)' 'MPKKVTLKVKEKQKIEVVRKPVTAADKIDYRSSDSKIAKVDKKGIITAKKAGSCHITVTCNKITKRIRVIVERR' A
#
# COMPACT_ATOMS: atom_id res chain seq x y z
N MET A 1 -10.19 -6.67 0.43
CA MET A 1 -9.17 -5.60 0.27
C MET A 1 -9.82 -4.25 0.53
N PRO A 2 -9.34 -3.49 1.50
CA PRO A 2 -9.89 -2.17 1.79
C PRO A 2 -9.56 -1.20 0.65
N LYS A 3 -10.56 -0.50 0.13
CA LYS A 3 -10.37 0.56 -0.89
C LYS A 3 -9.72 1.82 -0.29
N LYS A 4 -9.77 1.97 1.03
CA LYS A 4 -9.27 3.12 1.80
C LYS A 4 -8.53 2.65 3.05
N VAL A 5 -7.40 3.26 3.34
CA VAL A 5 -6.56 3.02 4.52
C VAL A 5 -6.26 4.37 5.14
N THR A 6 -6.49 4.52 6.44
CA THR A 6 -6.12 5.74 7.18
C THR A 6 -4.98 5.38 8.12
N LEU A 7 -3.91 6.16 8.08
CA LEU A 7 -2.70 5.96 8.89
C LEU A 7 -2.30 7.26 9.55
N LYS A 8 -1.52 7.18 10.61
CA LYS A 8 -0.86 8.33 11.21
C LYS A 8 0.52 8.50 10.62
N VAL A 9 1.07 9.70 10.74
CA VAL A 9 2.46 9.97 10.35
C VAL A 9 3.40 9.05 11.14
N LYS A 10 4.40 8.45 10.46
CA LYS A 10 5.33 7.41 10.97
C LYS A 10 4.71 6.03 11.21
N GLU A 11 3.43 5.83 10.95
CA GLU A 11 2.77 4.55 11.12
C GLU A 11 3.04 3.62 9.92
N LYS A 12 3.02 2.31 10.15
CA LYS A 12 3.23 1.29 9.12
C LYS A 12 2.01 0.38 9.07
N GLN A 13 1.48 0.16 7.88
CA GLN A 13 0.41 -0.79 7.63
C GLN A 13 0.91 -1.87 6.69
N LYS A 14 0.81 -3.12 7.12
CA LYS A 14 0.98 -4.25 6.20
C LYS A 14 -0.34 -4.45 5.44
N ILE A 15 -0.27 -4.43 4.11
CA ILE A 15 -1.36 -4.96 3.29
C ILE A 15 -1.10 -6.44 3.11
N GLU A 16 -1.95 -7.24 3.72
CA GLU A 16 -1.95 -8.67 3.44
C GLU A 16 -2.67 -8.94 2.12
N VAL A 17 -1.88 -9.22 1.09
CA VAL A 17 -2.38 -9.75 -0.17
C VAL A 17 -2.55 -11.26 0.05
N VAL A 18 -3.69 -11.65 0.64
CA VAL A 18 -4.01 -13.06 0.82
C VAL A 18 -4.44 -13.63 -0.54
N ARG A 19 -3.48 -14.21 -1.27
CA ARG A 19 -3.77 -15.16 -2.36
C ARG A 19 -3.62 -16.57 -1.79
N LYS A 20 -4.61 -17.42 -2.02
CA LYS A 20 -4.46 -18.87 -1.79
C LYS A 20 -4.45 -19.52 -3.17
N PRO A 21 -3.35 -20.17 -3.60
CA PRO A 21 -2.01 -20.22 -2.99
C PRO A 21 -1.18 -18.96 -3.32
N VAL A 22 -0.34 -18.48 -2.39
CA VAL A 22 0.77 -17.58 -2.72
C VAL A 22 1.88 -18.48 -3.25
N THR A 23 2.02 -18.53 -4.56
CA THR A 23 3.24 -19.05 -5.17
C THR A 23 4.29 -17.94 -5.13
N ALA A 24 5.53 -18.23 -4.75
CA ALA A 24 6.61 -17.23 -4.74
C ALA A 24 6.87 -16.56 -6.11
N ALA A 25 6.27 -17.10 -7.19
CA ALA A 25 6.22 -16.54 -8.53
C ALA A 25 5.22 -15.37 -8.71
N ASP A 26 4.40 -15.05 -7.71
CA ASP A 26 3.49 -13.91 -7.78
C ASP A 26 4.27 -12.59 -7.72
N LYS A 27 4.51 -12.01 -8.89
CA LYS A 27 5.13 -10.68 -9.01
C LYS A 27 4.12 -9.64 -8.55
N ILE A 28 4.41 -9.02 -7.40
CA ILE A 28 3.61 -7.93 -6.87
C ILE A 28 4.37 -6.62 -7.05
N ASP A 29 3.83 -5.79 -7.93
CA ASP A 29 4.31 -4.44 -8.18
C ASP A 29 3.48 -3.45 -7.36
N TYR A 30 4.17 -2.64 -6.58
CA TYR A 30 3.55 -1.60 -5.78
C TYR A 30 4.03 -0.24 -6.26
N ARG A 31 3.09 0.63 -6.62
CA ARG A 31 3.35 1.98 -7.08
C ARG A 31 2.62 2.96 -6.18
N SER A 32 3.38 3.79 -5.47
CA SER A 32 2.82 4.92 -4.74
C SER A 32 2.78 6.15 -5.64
N SER A 33 1.68 6.89 -5.62
CA SER A 33 1.61 8.22 -6.23
C SER A 33 2.54 9.20 -5.52
N ASP A 34 2.72 9.06 -4.20
CA ASP A 34 3.51 9.99 -3.39
C ASP A 34 4.35 9.26 -2.34
N SER A 35 5.58 8.92 -2.72
CA SER A 35 6.57 8.30 -1.82
C SER A 35 6.97 9.17 -0.62
N LYS A 36 6.70 10.48 -0.69
CA LYS A 36 6.88 11.44 0.42
C LYS A 36 5.78 11.31 1.48
N ILE A 37 4.56 10.91 1.10
CA ILE A 37 3.41 10.75 1.99
C ILE A 37 3.35 9.30 2.47
N ALA A 38 3.34 8.33 1.55
CA ALA A 38 3.35 6.91 1.85
C ALA A 38 4.29 6.14 0.91
N LYS A 39 5.22 5.39 1.49
CA LYS A 39 6.09 4.45 0.77
C LYS A 39 5.53 3.05 0.89
N VAL A 40 5.67 2.22 -0.13
CA VAL A 40 5.25 0.82 -0.09
C VAL A 40 6.43 -0.07 -0.49
N ASP A 41 6.65 -1.14 0.27
CA ASP A 41 7.71 -2.12 0.02
C ASP A 41 7.21 -3.34 -0.76
N LYS A 42 8.14 -4.09 -1.36
CA LYS A 42 7.86 -5.33 -2.11
C LYS A 42 7.11 -6.38 -1.29
N LYS A 43 7.19 -6.31 0.04
CA LYS A 43 6.43 -7.16 0.99
C LYS A 43 4.99 -6.68 1.25
N GLY A 44 4.54 -5.61 0.59
CA GLY A 44 3.23 -4.99 0.81
C GLY A 44 3.15 -4.14 2.07
N ILE A 45 4.28 -3.70 2.61
CA ILE A 45 4.32 -2.85 3.81
C ILE A 45 4.26 -1.39 3.37
N ILE A 46 3.15 -0.71 3.70
CA ILE A 46 3.02 0.74 3.55
C ILE A 46 3.59 1.42 4.78
N THR A 47 4.47 2.40 4.58
CA THR A 47 5.02 3.29 5.61
C THR A 47 4.55 4.71 5.34
N ALA A 48 3.73 5.25 6.24
CA ALA A 48 3.32 6.65 6.19
C ALA A 48 4.43 7.54 6.74
N LYS A 49 4.91 8.49 5.94
CA LYS A 49 6.01 9.41 6.29
C LYS A 49 5.54 10.83 6.59
N LYS A 50 4.53 11.30 5.87
CA LYS A 50 4.03 12.68 5.97
C LYS A 50 2.51 12.67 5.88
N ALA A 51 1.88 13.58 6.60
CA ALA A 51 0.44 13.77 6.51
C ALA A 51 0.04 14.30 5.14
N GLY A 52 -1.10 13.81 4.66
CA GLY A 52 -1.63 14.05 3.33
C GLY A 52 -2.36 12.82 2.80
N SER A 53 -3.10 13.00 1.71
CA SER A 53 -3.74 11.90 0.99
C SER A 53 -2.89 11.48 -0.21
N CYS A 54 -2.72 10.18 -0.39
CA CYS A 54 -2.06 9.62 -1.57
C CYS A 54 -2.80 8.37 -2.05
N HIS A 55 -2.45 7.93 -3.26
CA HIS A 55 -2.98 6.71 -3.84
C HIS A 55 -1.86 5.69 -4.03
N ILE A 56 -2.12 4.45 -3.64
CA ILE A 56 -1.22 3.33 -3.87
C ILE A 56 -1.89 2.38 -4.84
N THR A 57 -1.24 2.18 -5.97
CA THR A 57 -1.65 1.20 -6.98
C THR A 57 -0.85 -0.07 -6.73
N VAL A 58 -1.56 -1.15 -6.44
CA VAL A 58 -1.02 -2.49 -6.24
C VAL A 58 -1.40 -3.32 -7.46
N THR A 59 -0.38 -3.78 -8.18
CA THR A 59 -0.54 -4.65 -9.35
C THR A 59 0.04 -6.01 -8.99
N CYS A 60 -0.78 -7.05 -9.08
CA CYS A 60 -0.39 -8.40 -8.74
C CYS A 60 -0.70 -9.31 -9.92
N ASN A 61 0.33 -9.62 -10.73
CA ASN A 61 0.22 -10.32 -12.01
C ASN A 61 -0.86 -9.71 -12.94
N LYS A 62 -2.10 -10.23 -12.90
CA LYS A 62 -3.24 -9.78 -13.72
C LYS A 62 -4.23 -8.88 -12.99
N ILE A 63 -4.09 -8.71 -11.67
CA ILE A 63 -5.05 -7.96 -10.85
C ILE A 63 -4.43 -6.63 -10.46
N THR A 64 -5.09 -5.53 -10.85
CA THR A 64 -4.72 -4.19 -10.40
C THR A 64 -5.74 -3.69 -9.38
N LYS A 65 -5.26 -3.16 -8.26
CA LYS A 65 -6.06 -2.58 -7.18
C LYS A 65 -5.50 -1.20 -6.83
N ARG A 66 -6.40 -0.24 -6.60
CA ARG A 66 -6.03 1.07 -6.07
C ARG A 66 -6.51 1.19 -4.63
N ILE A 67 -5.64 1.70 -3.78
CA ILE A 67 -5.87 1.88 -2.35
C ILE A 67 -5.64 3.36 -2.06
N ARG A 68 -6.66 4.03 -1.52
CA ARG A 68 -6.53 5.41 -1.07
C ARG A 68 -5.94 5.42 0.33
N VAL A 69 -4.76 6.01 0.50
CA VAL A 69 -4.10 6.13 1.80
C VAL A 69 -4.24 7.57 2.28
N ILE A 70 -4.82 7.76 3.45
CA ILE A 70 -4.95 9.07 4.10
C ILE A 70 -4.06 9.07 5.32
N VAL A 71 -3.11 9.99 5.36
CA VAL A 71 -2.21 10.16 6.49
C VAL A 71 -2.64 11.38 7.29
N GLU A 72 -3.09 11.17 8.52
CA GLU A 72 -3.54 12.23 9.41
C GLU A 72 -2.40 12.64 10.36
N ARG A 73 -2.29 13.95 10.64
CA ARG A 73 -1.54 14.44 11.80
C ARG A 73 -2.45 14.31 13.01
N ARG A 74 -1.91 13.84 14.11
CA ARG A 74 -2.60 13.84 15.40
C ARG A 74 -2.54 15.21 16.03
#